data_AF-A0A2R6E8S5-F1
#
_entry.id   AF-A0A2R6E8S5-F1
#
_cell.length_a   1.000
_cell.length_b   1.000
_cell.length_c   1.000
_cell.angle_alpha   90.00
_cell.angle_beta   90.00
_cell.angle_gamma   90.00
#
_symmetry.space_group_name_H-M   'P 1'
#
loop_
_entity.id
_entity.type
_entity.pdbx_description
1 polymer ?
#
loop_
_entity_poly.entity_id
_entity_poly.type
_entity_poly.pdbx_seq_one_letter_code
_entity_poly.pdbx_strand_id
1 'polypeptide(L)'
;PEVCFRAFAGEPLEHSKRHAAGYAERMRTLADHDRDAPPAVQAAAEATEGHEVTVDDVLDAMALAYTARPGRGELRSLPPDPPTDPEGLPMRMVYRSETPLVAD
;
A
#
# COMPACT_ATOMS: atom_id res chain seq x y z
N PRO A 1 -3.15 -0.94 4.03
CA PRO A 1 -2.73 -0.74 2.62
C PRO A 1 -2.83 0.72 2.18
N GLU A 2 -3.93 1.42 2.49
CA GLU A 2 -4.17 2.83 2.12
C GLU A 2 -3.01 3.79 2.41
N VAL A 3 -2.39 3.69 3.60
CA VAL A 3 -1.25 4.55 3.96
C VAL A 3 -0.05 4.29 3.04
N CYS A 4 0.16 3.05 2.61
CA CYS A 4 1.22 2.68 1.67
C CYS A 4 0.95 3.29 0.29
N PHE A 5 -0.28 3.16 -0.23
CA PHE A 5 -0.66 3.81 -1.48
C PHE A 5 -0.50 5.33 -1.42
N ARG A 6 -0.94 5.98 -0.33
CA ARG A 6 -0.72 7.42 -0.10
C ARG A 6 0.76 7.77 -0.13
N ALA A 7 1.61 6.93 0.48
CA ALA A 7 3.06 7.16 0.49
C ALA A 7 3.68 7.04 -0.91
N PHE A 8 3.18 6.13 -1.76
CA PHE A 8 3.63 6.01 -3.15
C PHE A 8 3.12 7.15 -4.03
N ALA A 9 1.87 7.54 -3.87
CA ALA A 9 1.24 8.64 -4.61
C ALA A 9 1.86 10.01 -4.24
N GLY A 10 2.31 10.16 -2.99
CA GLY A 10 2.80 11.44 -2.46
C GLY A 10 1.68 12.38 -1.99
N GLU A 11 0.42 12.05 -2.27
CA GLU A 11 -0.77 12.81 -1.93
C GLU A 11 -1.92 11.87 -1.49
N PRO A 12 -2.95 12.38 -0.79
CA PRO A 12 -4.12 11.58 -0.44
C PRO A 12 -4.82 11.01 -1.68
N LEU A 13 -5.26 9.75 -1.59
CA LEU A 13 -6.08 9.13 -2.63
C LEU A 13 -7.46 9.79 -2.68
N GLU A 14 -7.94 10.12 -3.87
CA GLU A 14 -9.21 10.81 -4.10
C GLU A 14 -10.39 9.84 -4.12
N HIS A 15 -10.18 8.61 -4.57
CA HIS A 15 -11.26 7.67 -4.86
C HIS A 15 -11.32 6.50 -3.86
N SER A 16 -12.53 6.26 -3.34
CA SER A 16 -12.82 5.08 -2.55
C SER A 16 -12.55 3.81 -3.34
N LYS A 17 -11.89 2.83 -2.71
CA LYS A 17 -11.60 1.51 -3.29
C LYS A 17 -12.82 0.71 -3.71
N ARG A 18 -14.00 1.09 -3.20
CA ARG A 18 -15.29 0.45 -3.54
C ARG A 18 -15.74 0.75 -4.97
N HIS A 19 -15.08 1.66 -5.68
CA HIS A 19 -15.45 2.07 -7.03
C HIS A 19 -14.33 1.78 -8.02
N ALA A 20 -14.69 1.59 -9.29
CA ALA A 20 -13.73 1.35 -10.37
C ALA A 20 -12.67 2.45 -10.48
N ALA A 21 -13.03 3.70 -10.17
CA ALA A 21 -12.08 4.82 -10.11
C ALA A 21 -10.99 4.62 -9.03
N GLY A 22 -11.35 4.07 -7.86
CA GLY A 22 -10.41 3.76 -6.78
C GLY A 22 -9.48 2.59 -7.11
N TYR A 23 -9.97 1.60 -7.88
CA TYR A 23 -9.12 0.55 -8.44
C TYR A 23 -8.10 1.14 -9.43
N ALA A 24 -8.55 1.96 -10.37
CA ALA A 24 -7.69 2.56 -11.39
C ALA A 24 -6.63 3.48 -10.78
N GLU A 25 -6.98 4.25 -9.74
CA GLU A 25 -6.06 5.09 -8.99
C GLU A 25 -4.95 4.29 -8.30
N ARG A 26 -5.29 3.19 -7.62
CA ARG A 26 -4.32 2.29 -6.97
C ARG A 26 -3.41 1.61 -7.98
N MET A 27 -3.97 1.11 -9.08
CA MET A 27 -3.19 0.51 -10.16
C MET A 27 -2.20 1.51 -10.76
N ARG A 28 -2.64 2.74 -11.03
CA ARG A 28 -1.77 3.82 -11.53
C ARG A 28 -0.66 4.14 -10.54
N THR A 29 -1.00 4.28 -9.26
CA THR A 29 -0.04 4.53 -8.19
C THR A 29 1.06 3.46 -8.15
N LEU A 30 0.70 2.18 -8.27
CA LEU A 30 1.69 1.10 -8.34
C LEU A 30 2.52 1.15 -9.62
N ALA A 31 1.90 1.43 -10.77
CA ALA A 31 2.59 1.52 -12.06
C ALA A 31 3.60 2.68 -12.10
N ASP A 32 3.26 3.81 -11.48
CA ASP A 32 4.15 4.97 -11.37
C ASP A 32 5.30 4.70 -10.37
N HIS A 33 5.04 3.91 -9.33
CA HIS A 33 6.06 3.49 -8.36
C HIS A 33 7.05 2.47 -8.95
N ASP A 34 6.53 1.47 -9.68
CA ASP A 34 7.30 0.44 -10.35
C ASP A 34 6.63 0.09 -11.69
N ARG A 35 7.37 0.30 -12.79
CA ARG A 35 6.89 0.00 -14.15
C ARG A 35 6.47 -1.45 -14.35
N ASP A 36 7.01 -2.37 -13.55
CA ASP A 36 6.70 -3.79 -13.62
C ASP A 36 5.53 -4.19 -12.71
N ALA A 37 4.93 -3.24 -11.99
CA ALA A 37 3.79 -3.52 -11.12
C ALA A 37 2.56 -4.04 -11.86
N PRO A 38 2.11 -3.48 -13.00
CA PRO A 38 0.93 -4.01 -13.69
C PRO A 38 1.03 -5.50 -14.09
N PRO A 39 2.11 -5.97 -14.74
CA PRO A 39 2.23 -7.41 -15.03
C PRO A 39 2.40 -8.25 -13.75
N ALA A 40 3.03 -7.73 -12.69
CA ALA A 40 3.14 -8.45 -11.42
C ALA A 40 1.78 -8.61 -10.71
N VAL A 41 0.93 -7.56 -10.72
CA VAL A 41 -0.44 -7.62 -10.20
C VAL A 41 -1.27 -8.65 -10.98
N GLN A 42 -1.17 -8.65 -12.30
CA GLN A 42 -1.85 -9.64 -13.14
C GLN A 42 -1.41 -11.07 -12.79
N ALA A 43 -0.10 -11.32 -12.69
CA ALA A 43 0.42 -12.63 -12.33
C ALA A 43 -0.02 -13.08 -10.93
N ALA A 44 -0.09 -12.16 -9.97
CA ALA A 44 -0.59 -12.45 -8.63
C ALA A 44 -2.09 -12.79 -8.65
N ALA A 45 -2.90 -12.06 -9.40
CA ALA A 45 -4.33 -12.35 -9.56
C ALA A 45 -4.56 -13.73 -10.18
N GLU A 46 -3.83 -14.07 -11.24
CA GLU A 46 -3.87 -15.39 -11.89
C GLU A 46 -3.45 -16.50 -10.92
N ALA A 47 -2.39 -16.30 -10.14
CA ALA A 47 -1.92 -17.28 -9.16
C ALA A 47 -2.93 -17.56 -8.03
N THR A 48 -3.84 -16.62 -7.79
CA THR A 48 -4.91 -16.74 -6.78
C THR A 48 -6.25 -17.21 -7.34
N GLU A 49 -6.32 -17.54 -8.63
CA GLU A 49 -7.55 -18.05 -9.26
C GLU A 49 -8.09 -19.28 -8.50
N GLY A 50 -9.41 -19.35 -8.35
CA GLY A 50 -10.09 -20.42 -7.61
C GLY A 50 -10.07 -20.28 -6.09
N HIS A 51 -9.44 -19.23 -5.55
CA HIS A 51 -9.46 -18.88 -4.13
C HIS A 51 -10.41 -17.70 -3.87
N GLU A 52 -10.83 -17.52 -2.61
CA GLU A 52 -11.59 -16.35 -2.17
C GLU A 52 -10.68 -15.12 -2.01
N VAL A 53 -10.02 -14.73 -3.10
CA VAL A 53 -9.12 -13.56 -3.16
C VAL A 53 -9.66 -12.61 -4.21
N THR A 54 -9.95 -11.37 -3.80
CA THR A 54 -10.41 -10.33 -4.72
C THR A 54 -9.23 -9.58 -5.34
N VAL A 55 -9.48 -8.89 -6.44
CA VAL A 55 -8.48 -8.01 -7.06
C VAL A 55 -8.04 -6.88 -6.09
N ASP A 56 -8.91 -6.43 -5.19
CA ASP A 56 -8.56 -5.46 -4.14
C ASP A 56 -7.55 -6.05 -3.16
N ASP A 57 -7.74 -7.31 -2.75
CA ASP A 57 -6.80 -8.02 -1.88
C ASP A 57 -5.42 -8.17 -2.55
N VAL A 58 -5.39 -8.43 -3.86
CA VAL A 58 -4.15 -8.50 -4.64
C VAL A 58 -3.44 -7.14 -4.64
N LEU A 59 -4.16 -6.04 -4.92
CA LEU A 59 -3.60 -4.70 -4.89
C LEU A 59 -3.07 -4.33 -3.51
N ASP A 60 -3.83 -4.64 -2.46
CA ASP A 60 -3.45 -4.39 -1.07
C ASP A 60 -2.18 -5.17 -0.69
N ALA A 61 -2.08 -6.44 -1.09
CA ALA A 61 -0.89 -7.26 -0.89
C ALA A 61 0.33 -6.72 -1.65
N MET A 62 0.15 -6.29 -2.90
CA MET A 62 1.23 -5.70 -3.70
C MET A 62 1.77 -4.41 -3.08
N ALA A 63 0.89 -3.53 -2.59
CA ALA A 63 1.32 -2.32 -1.90
C ALA A 63 2.12 -2.61 -0.63
N LEU A 64 1.72 -3.64 0.13
CA LEU A 64 2.46 -4.09 1.32
C LEU A 64 3.82 -4.69 0.95
N ALA A 65 3.89 -5.48 -0.12
CA ALA A 65 5.13 -6.07 -0.62
C ALA A 65 6.13 -4.98 -1.06
N TYR A 66 5.68 -3.99 -1.82
CA TYR A 66 6.51 -2.83 -2.21
C TYR A 66 6.96 -1.99 -1.02
N THR A 67 6.12 -1.85 0.01
CA THR A 67 6.49 -1.15 1.25
C THR A 67 7.64 -1.89 1.97
N ALA A 68 7.52 -3.21 2.11
CA ALA A 68 8.52 -4.04 2.79
C ALA A 68 9.84 -4.14 2.02
N ARG A 69 9.78 -4.15 0.68
CA ARG A 69 10.95 -4.22 -0.20
C ARG A 69 11.91 -3.05 0.05
N PRO A 70 13.24 -3.28 0.15
CA PRO A 70 14.22 -2.20 0.17
C PRO A 70 14.13 -1.34 -1.10
N GLY A 71 14.11 -0.03 -0.93
CA GLY A 71 13.93 0.94 -2.02
C GLY A 71 14.22 2.35 -1.55
N ARG A 72 13.76 3.35 -2.30
CA ARG A 72 13.90 4.77 -1.92
C ARG A 72 13.14 5.07 -0.62
N GLY A 73 13.69 5.98 0.17
CA GLY A 73 13.15 6.33 1.48
C GLY A 73 13.31 5.25 2.54
N GLU A 74 12.78 5.53 3.72
CA GLU A 74 12.87 4.65 4.90
C GLU A 74 11.48 4.18 5.34
N LEU A 75 11.44 3.14 6.17
CA LEU A 75 10.20 2.75 6.83
C LEU A 75 9.87 3.76 7.92
N ARG A 76 8.65 4.27 7.88
CA ARG A 76 8.09 5.25 8.81
C ARG A 76 6.81 4.71 9.42
N SER A 77 6.37 5.28 10.54
CA SER A 77 5.18 4.87 11.28
C SER A 77 4.17 6.02 11.38
N LEU A 78 2.88 5.67 11.37
CA LEU A 78 1.79 6.50 11.87
C LEU A 78 1.14 5.84 13.10
N PRO A 79 1.05 6.54 14.25
CA PRO A 79 1.77 7.79 14.53
C PRO A 79 3.29 7.57 14.58
N PRO A 80 4.11 8.64 14.49
CA PRO A 80 5.58 8.53 14.56
C PRO A 80 6.09 7.87 15.84
N ASP A 81 5.40 8.10 16.95
CA ASP A 81 5.61 7.43 18.25
C ASP A 81 4.40 6.53 18.54
N PRO A 82 4.42 5.25 18.10
CA PRO A 82 3.27 4.37 18.22
C PRO A 82 3.06 3.92 19.68
N PRO A 83 1.83 4.01 20.21
CA PRO A 83 1.51 3.43 21.51
C PRO A 83 1.66 1.91 21.46
N THR A 84 1.83 1.28 22.62
CA THR A 84 1.80 -0.19 22.74
C THR A 84 0.41 -0.66 23.16
N ASP A 85 0.02 -1.85 22.70
CA ASP A 85 -1.16 -2.56 23.19
C ASP A 85 -0.90 -3.19 24.60
N PRO A 86 -1.90 -3.85 25.23
CA PRO A 86 -1.72 -4.49 26.53
C PRO A 86 -0.68 -5.62 26.57
N GLU A 87 -0.33 -6.20 25.42
CA GLU A 87 0.70 -7.23 25.29
C GLU A 87 2.10 -6.63 25.03
N GLY A 88 2.20 -5.30 24.97
CA GLY A 88 3.45 -4.58 24.72
C GLY A 88 3.83 -4.47 23.24
N LEU A 89 2.92 -4.78 22.31
CA LEU A 89 3.18 -4.70 20.87
C LEU A 89 2.90 -3.29 20.35
N PRO A 90 3.78 -2.72 19.49
CA PRO A 90 3.56 -1.39 18.94
C PRO A 90 2.37 -1.37 17.97
N MET A 91 1.40 -0.51 18.23
CA MET A 91 0.25 -0.26 17.37
C MET A 91 0.61 0.81 16.34
N ARG A 92 1.05 0.37 15.16
CA ARG A 92 1.57 1.24 14.10
C ARG A 92 1.05 0.88 12.72
N MET A 93 0.85 1.90 11.89
CA MET A 93 0.74 1.75 10.44
C MET A 93 2.08 2.11 9.79
N VAL A 94 2.72 1.13 9.15
CA VAL A 94 4.04 1.31 8.55
C VAL A 94 3.92 1.62 7.05
N TYR A 95 4.70 2.58 6.57
CA TYR A 95 4.81 2.95 5.16
C TYR A 95 6.27 3.27 4.81
N ARG A 96 6.59 3.33 3.51
CA ARG A 96 7.92 3.72 3.03
C ARG A 96 7.83 5.06 2.30
N SER A 97 8.63 6.04 2.71
CA SER A 97 8.70 7.34 2.04
C SER A 97 10.00 8.07 2.38
N GLU A 98 10.47 8.91 1.45
CA GLU A 98 11.59 9.82 1.70
C GLU A 98 11.23 10.87 2.76
N THR A 99 9.97 11.32 2.82
CA THR A 99 9.47 12.31 3.78
C THR A 99 8.32 11.75 4.64
N PRO A 100 8.13 12.22 5.88
CA PRO A 100 6.98 11.83 6.68
C PRO A 100 5.67 12.28 6.04
N LEU A 101 4.65 11.42 6.07
CA LEU A 101 3.28 11.84 5.81
C LEU A 101 2.81 12.73 6.96
N VAL A 102 2.28 13.90 6.61
CA VAL A 102 1.63 14.80 7.58
C VAL A 102 0.17 14.36 7.73
N ALA A 103 -0.28 14.20 8.97
CA ALA A 103 -1.71 14.09 9.24
C ALA A 103 -2.29 15.51 9.12
N ASP A 104 -3.19 15.71 8.16
CA ASP A 104 -4.00 16.93 8.08
C ASP A 104 -5.00 16.99 9.25
#